data_AF-A0A0A1UHR5-F1
#
_entry.id   AF-A0A0A1UHR5-F1
#
_cell.length_a   1.000
_cell.length_b   1.000
_cell.length_c   1.000
_cell.angle_alpha   90.00
_cell.angle_beta   90.00
_cell.angle_gamma   90.00
#
_symmetry.space_group_name_H-M   'P 1'
#
loop_
_entity.id
_entity.type
_entity.pdbx_description
1 polymer ?
#
loop_
_entity_poly.entity_id
_entity_poly.type
_entity_poly.pdbx_seq_one_letter_code
_entity_poly.pdbx_strand_id
1 'polypeptide(L)'
;MADHLGWYPPGQVCYPPELPASLRGIHDLKPIVGVPSDDEVISIQSVMHVASRVSGIPGMHDPKFFMQLADHLFDVQMARYRSKYSLITFPSDATYRPPTLPTHISVNLEPVSGAPSDDEMSKVHEAIQTYQELRRIPSLFDARVNMELSQHLFDLQMARHMRIASEGQPRPVLQEAAVLAGPLYSVESAPTSSREPINVTNNAGTGVNTVGAHHIPYTVPGIDVRELMERSNQLAERCNQLLERSTELVGRYTQPAEQSQSPTLSEQFNQVLERLTVLVQQPCRATENSDLLAERFNQLFERFNQLAEQSNEPAQRSNELAERSHEVAEKANQLMERLGQSAERSCQLSEQTKSCWDRMGDVLVNMNRVLAGVQHAIVRNHKGNTINAIDCLVNEKGRTPVEMRNGFRSTFKWVSECHSDEPKSRVQVLIDGVSRNCYIPDSWLGDFLQFYNIADGLCEPETDIVTDGKEGKARSMLCDYFSSRLG
;
A
#
# COMPACT_ATOMS: atom_id res chain seq x y z
N MET A 1 18.95 -18.09 -33.07
CA MET A 1 19.15 -16.68 -33.48
C MET A 1 17.98 -16.33 -34.38
N ALA A 2 17.22 -15.31 -34.00
CA ALA A 2 16.09 -14.77 -34.76
C ALA A 2 16.01 -13.30 -34.36
N ASP A 3 16.57 -12.43 -35.20
CA ASP A 3 16.78 -11.03 -34.85
C ASP A 3 15.47 -10.25 -35.04
N HIS A 4 14.66 -10.25 -33.98
CA HIS A 4 13.51 -9.35 -33.89
C HIS A 4 14.03 -7.92 -33.81
N LEU A 5 13.92 -7.19 -34.93
CA LEU A 5 14.21 -5.76 -35.03
C LEU A 5 13.23 -4.97 -34.17
N GLY A 6 13.54 -4.86 -32.88
CA GLY A 6 12.79 -4.04 -31.92
C GLY A 6 12.75 -2.58 -32.39
N TRP A 7 11.57 -1.97 -32.34
CA TRP A 7 11.34 -0.61 -32.83
C TRP A 7 11.85 0.45 -31.84
N TYR A 8 13.18 0.47 -31.67
CA TYR A 8 13.87 1.54 -30.97
C TYR A 8 14.19 2.67 -31.97
N PRO A 9 13.75 3.92 -31.75
CA PRO A 9 14.06 5.03 -32.65
C PRO A 9 15.59 5.30 -32.65
N PRO A 10 16.30 5.16 -33.79
CA PRO A 10 17.75 5.33 -33.81
C PRO A 10 18.13 6.76 -33.42
N GLY A 11 18.80 6.91 -32.27
CA GLY A 11 19.28 8.20 -31.77
C GLY A 11 18.54 8.80 -30.57
N GLN A 12 17.63 8.08 -29.89
CA GLN A 12 17.26 8.48 -28.52
C GLN A 12 18.49 8.31 -27.59
N VAL A 13 18.78 9.34 -26.79
CA VAL A 13 19.92 9.42 -25.88
C VAL A 13 19.42 9.75 -24.47
N CYS A 14 19.77 8.93 -23.49
CA CYS A 14 19.48 9.16 -22.08
C CYS A 14 20.65 9.93 -21.44
N TYR A 15 20.46 11.20 -21.09
CA TYR A 15 21.49 12.03 -20.47
C TYR A 15 21.44 11.91 -18.93
N PRO A 16 22.55 11.58 -18.25
CA PRO A 16 22.59 11.55 -16.79
C PRO A 16 22.64 12.96 -16.17
N PRO A 17 22.17 13.13 -14.92
CA PRO A 17 22.33 14.38 -14.19
C PRO A 17 23.79 14.66 -13.85
N GLU A 18 24.14 15.94 -13.65
CA GLU A 18 25.47 16.32 -13.16
C GLU A 18 25.72 15.74 -11.76
N LEU A 19 26.69 14.82 -11.66
CA LEU A 19 27.03 14.20 -10.38
C LEU A 19 27.71 15.21 -9.43
N PRO A 20 27.22 15.34 -8.18
CA PRO A 20 27.91 16.06 -7.11
C PRO A 20 29.36 15.60 -6.93
N ALA A 21 30.23 16.50 -6.47
CA ALA A 21 31.67 16.23 -6.33
C ALA A 21 31.98 15.02 -5.41
N SER A 22 31.10 14.72 -4.44
CA SER A 22 31.19 13.56 -3.56
C SER A 22 30.92 12.21 -4.25
N LEU A 23 30.18 12.20 -5.36
CA LEU A 23 29.82 10.98 -6.12
C LEU A 23 30.69 10.79 -7.38
N ARG A 24 31.12 11.91 -7.99
CA ARG A 24 31.93 11.95 -9.23
C ARG A 24 33.28 11.23 -9.11
N GLY A 25 33.80 11.03 -7.91
CA GLY A 25 35.02 10.26 -7.64
C GLY A 25 34.81 8.74 -7.48
N ILE A 26 33.56 8.28 -7.48
CA ILE A 26 33.18 6.87 -7.23
C ILE A 26 32.50 6.26 -8.46
N HIS A 27 31.67 7.05 -9.15
CA HIS A 27 30.94 6.65 -10.35
C HIS A 27 30.97 7.77 -11.40
N ASP A 28 31.02 7.37 -12.67
CA ASP A 28 31.02 8.25 -13.86
C ASP A 28 29.88 7.80 -14.78
N LEU A 29 28.71 8.44 -14.66
CA LEU A 29 27.56 8.16 -15.52
C LEU A 29 27.73 8.89 -16.85
N LYS A 30 27.56 8.17 -17.95
CA LYS A 30 27.73 8.68 -19.33
C LYS A 30 26.39 8.74 -20.06
N PRO A 31 26.22 9.59 -21.08
CA PRO A 31 25.04 9.56 -21.95
C PRO A 31 24.92 8.20 -22.64
N ILE A 32 23.79 7.53 -22.43
CA ILE A 32 23.52 6.19 -22.99
C ILE A 32 22.79 6.36 -24.32
N VAL A 33 23.25 5.68 -25.37
CA VAL A 33 22.72 5.80 -26.74
C VAL A 33 22.16 4.46 -27.20
N GLY A 34 20.87 4.39 -27.48
CA GLY A 34 20.21 3.12 -27.87
C GLY A 34 19.68 2.34 -26.67
N VAL A 35 19.74 1.00 -26.75
CA VAL A 35 19.24 0.10 -25.69
C VAL A 35 20.29 -0.03 -24.58
N PRO A 36 19.98 0.34 -23.32
CA PRO A 36 20.94 0.30 -22.22
C PRO A 36 21.39 -1.13 -21.87
N SER A 37 22.69 -1.27 -21.61
CA SER A 37 23.32 -2.50 -21.12
C SER A 37 23.10 -2.72 -19.61
N ASP A 38 23.29 -3.96 -19.15
CA ASP A 38 23.17 -4.32 -17.73
C ASP A 38 24.09 -3.47 -16.84
N ASP A 39 25.34 -3.27 -17.24
CA ASP A 39 26.36 -2.52 -16.47
C ASP A 39 25.99 -1.03 -16.32
N GLU A 40 25.37 -0.43 -17.33
CA GLU A 40 24.88 0.95 -17.28
C GLU A 40 23.73 1.10 -16.27
N VAL A 41 22.75 0.19 -16.30
CA VAL A 41 21.63 0.19 -15.33
C VAL A 41 22.14 -0.08 -13.91
N ILE A 42 23.04 -1.04 -13.73
CA ILE A 42 23.70 -1.34 -12.45
C ILE A 42 24.44 -0.10 -11.92
N SER A 43 25.15 0.63 -12.78
CA SER A 43 25.86 1.85 -12.41
C SER A 43 24.92 2.94 -11.87
N ILE A 44 23.79 3.18 -12.55
CA ILE A 44 22.76 4.14 -12.09
C ILE A 44 22.16 3.69 -10.74
N GLN A 45 21.82 2.40 -10.61
CA GLN A 45 21.29 1.82 -9.36
C GLN A 45 22.32 1.78 -8.21
N SER A 46 23.62 1.88 -8.52
CA SER A 46 24.67 2.08 -7.52
C SER A 46 24.70 3.54 -7.06
N VAL A 47 24.78 4.50 -7.99
CA VAL A 47 24.75 5.94 -7.69
C VAL A 47 23.54 6.31 -6.85
N MET A 48 22.35 5.82 -7.22
CA MET A 48 21.10 6.10 -6.50
C MET A 48 21.13 5.61 -5.04
N HIS A 49 21.77 4.46 -4.77
CA HIS A 49 21.92 3.90 -3.42
C HIS A 49 23.04 4.56 -2.60
N VAL A 50 24.15 4.95 -3.24
CA VAL A 50 25.19 5.74 -2.56
C VAL A 50 24.64 7.11 -2.18
N ALA A 51 23.90 7.75 -3.10
CA ALA A 51 23.20 9.00 -2.83
C ALA A 51 22.20 8.86 -1.67
N SER A 52 21.32 7.85 -1.67
CA SER A 52 20.28 7.69 -0.63
C SER A 52 20.84 7.33 0.75
N ARG A 53 22.06 6.79 0.84
CA ARG A 53 22.80 6.69 2.11
C ARG A 53 23.37 8.04 2.56
N VAL A 54 23.95 8.80 1.63
CA VAL A 54 24.58 10.11 1.91
C VAL A 54 23.54 11.17 2.28
N SER A 55 22.31 11.10 1.75
CA SER A 55 21.22 12.03 2.10
C SER A 55 20.69 11.90 3.52
N GLY A 56 21.08 10.87 4.28
CA GLY A 56 20.88 10.81 5.72
C GLY A 56 21.77 11.77 6.52
N ILE A 57 22.77 12.39 5.87
CA ILE A 57 23.67 13.36 6.49
C ILE A 57 23.09 14.77 6.32
N PRO A 58 22.90 15.55 7.41
CA PRO A 58 22.40 16.92 7.34
C PRO A 58 23.22 17.80 6.36
N GLY A 59 22.52 18.49 5.46
CA GLY A 59 23.14 19.33 4.42
C GLY A 59 23.62 18.61 3.16
N MET A 60 23.55 17.26 3.09
CA MET A 60 23.93 16.49 1.90
C MET A 60 22.74 15.97 1.06
N HIS A 61 21.51 16.28 1.47
CA HIS A 61 20.29 15.90 0.75
C HIS A 61 19.90 16.97 -0.30
N ASP A 62 20.12 16.70 -1.59
CA ASP A 62 19.55 17.48 -2.69
C ASP A 62 18.33 16.75 -3.31
N PRO A 63 17.08 17.19 -3.06
CA PRO A 63 15.90 16.57 -3.65
C PRO A 63 15.87 16.65 -5.18
N LYS A 64 16.45 17.69 -5.77
CA LYS A 64 16.44 17.92 -7.22
C LYS A 64 17.34 16.91 -7.92
N PHE A 65 18.55 16.67 -7.39
CA PHE A 65 19.44 15.62 -7.89
C PHE A 65 18.78 14.24 -7.87
N PHE A 66 18.09 13.87 -6.77
CA PHE A 66 17.37 12.60 -6.70
C PHE A 66 16.28 12.47 -7.76
N MET A 67 15.49 13.52 -7.98
CA MET A 67 14.46 13.53 -9.01
C MET A 67 15.08 13.32 -10.40
N GLN A 68 16.10 14.10 -10.76
CA GLN A 68 16.78 13.98 -12.06
C GLN A 68 17.48 12.63 -12.27
N LEU A 69 17.95 11.98 -11.19
CA LEU A 69 18.53 10.64 -11.25
C LEU A 69 17.46 9.54 -11.40
N ALA A 70 16.29 9.73 -10.79
CA ALA A 70 15.13 8.86 -10.97
C ALA A 70 14.54 9.00 -12.38
N ASP A 71 14.44 10.22 -12.92
CA ASP A 71 14.05 10.51 -14.30
C ASP A 71 14.98 9.78 -15.29
N HIS A 72 16.30 9.87 -15.07
CA HIS A 72 17.30 9.19 -15.89
C HIS A 72 17.19 7.65 -15.81
N LEU A 73 16.94 7.09 -14.62
CA LEU A 73 16.68 5.66 -14.48
C LEU A 73 15.37 5.24 -15.17
N PHE A 74 14.32 6.05 -15.08
CA PHE A 74 13.04 5.82 -15.76
C PHE A 74 13.20 5.80 -17.28
N ASP A 75 13.91 6.77 -17.87
CA ASP A 75 14.21 6.80 -19.31
C ASP A 75 14.97 5.55 -19.77
N VAL A 76 15.94 5.12 -18.97
CA VAL A 76 16.73 3.90 -19.20
C VAL A 76 15.89 2.62 -19.11
N GLN A 77 14.99 2.51 -18.13
CA GLN A 77 14.09 1.37 -18.01
C GLN A 77 12.99 1.37 -19.09
N MET A 78 12.51 2.55 -19.50
CA MET A 78 11.64 2.73 -20.68
C MET A 78 12.33 2.31 -21.98
N ALA A 79 13.61 2.63 -22.14
CA ALA A 79 14.40 2.25 -23.31
C ALA A 79 14.52 0.72 -23.43
N ARG A 80 14.77 0.02 -22.31
CA ARG A 80 14.78 -1.45 -22.25
C ARG A 80 13.38 -2.04 -22.48
N TYR A 81 12.34 -1.50 -21.83
CA TYR A 81 10.96 -1.92 -22.04
C TYR A 81 10.58 -1.86 -23.53
N ARG A 82 10.80 -0.72 -24.20
CA ARG A 82 10.49 -0.53 -25.63
C ARG A 82 11.30 -1.41 -26.58
N SER A 83 12.48 -1.87 -26.17
CA SER A 83 13.29 -2.82 -26.96
C SER A 83 12.73 -4.26 -26.90
N LYS A 84 12.00 -4.58 -25.82
CA LYS A 84 11.53 -5.91 -25.44
C LYS A 84 10.03 -6.11 -25.73
N TYR A 85 9.25 -5.04 -25.61
CA TYR A 85 7.80 -5.00 -25.80
C TYR A 85 7.45 -3.89 -26.81
N SER A 86 6.77 -4.27 -27.90
CA SER A 86 6.45 -3.34 -28.98
C SER A 86 5.23 -2.48 -28.63
N LEU A 87 5.22 -1.22 -29.07
CA LEU A 87 4.12 -0.26 -28.82
C LEU A 87 2.78 -0.64 -29.50
N ILE A 88 2.75 -1.69 -30.31
CA ILE A 88 1.53 -2.27 -30.91
C ILE A 88 1.04 -3.53 -30.20
N THR A 89 1.80 -4.07 -29.24
CA THR A 89 1.41 -5.23 -28.43
C THR A 89 0.50 -4.73 -27.31
N PHE A 90 -0.76 -5.17 -27.27
CA PHE A 90 -1.62 -4.85 -26.12
C PHE A 90 -1.04 -5.53 -24.85
N PRO A 91 -1.20 -4.96 -23.65
CA PRO A 91 -0.64 -5.56 -22.43
C PRO A 91 -1.05 -7.02 -22.23
N SER A 92 -2.28 -7.36 -22.64
CA SER A 92 -2.89 -8.70 -22.69
C SER A 92 -2.05 -9.75 -23.42
N ASP A 93 -1.30 -9.35 -24.45
CA ASP A 93 -0.56 -10.25 -25.34
C ASP A 93 0.90 -10.46 -24.90
N ALA A 94 1.33 -9.77 -23.84
CA ALA A 94 2.71 -9.80 -23.35
C ALA A 94 2.85 -10.69 -22.10
N THR A 95 3.92 -11.49 -22.07
CA THR A 95 4.35 -12.23 -20.87
C THR A 95 5.60 -11.57 -20.25
N TYR A 96 5.49 -11.25 -18.97
CA TYR A 96 6.53 -10.64 -18.14
C TYR A 96 7.19 -11.74 -17.31
N ARG A 97 8.38 -12.18 -17.74
CA ARG A 97 9.13 -13.22 -17.04
C ARG A 97 10.01 -12.59 -15.94
N PRO A 98 9.90 -13.03 -14.67
CA PRO A 98 10.81 -12.61 -13.61
C PRO A 98 12.22 -13.19 -13.82
N PRO A 99 13.26 -12.62 -13.18
CA PRO A 99 14.58 -13.21 -13.11
C PRO A 99 14.63 -14.44 -12.19
N THR A 100 15.64 -15.28 -12.36
CA THR A 100 15.87 -16.43 -11.49
C THR A 100 16.38 -15.98 -10.12
N LEU A 101 15.56 -16.14 -9.09
CA LEU A 101 15.92 -15.80 -7.71
C LEU A 101 16.87 -16.84 -7.07
N PRO A 102 17.87 -16.40 -6.28
CA PRO A 102 18.66 -17.29 -5.42
C PRO A 102 17.82 -18.09 -4.42
N THR A 103 18.25 -19.32 -4.11
CA THR A 103 17.55 -20.27 -3.22
C THR A 103 17.41 -19.83 -1.76
N HIS A 104 17.99 -18.70 -1.37
CA HIS A 104 17.82 -18.11 -0.04
C HIS A 104 16.67 -17.08 0.03
N ILE A 105 15.92 -16.88 -1.06
CA ILE A 105 14.74 -16.01 -1.12
C ILE A 105 13.50 -16.91 -1.18
N SER A 106 12.59 -16.76 -0.21
CA SER A 106 11.38 -17.59 -0.10
C SER A 106 10.26 -17.20 -1.08
N VAL A 107 10.33 -16.01 -1.67
CA VAL A 107 9.29 -15.48 -2.58
C VAL A 107 9.39 -16.15 -3.94
N ASN A 108 8.34 -16.88 -4.35
CA ASN A 108 8.24 -17.41 -5.70
C ASN A 108 7.61 -16.37 -6.64
N LEU A 109 8.32 -16.03 -7.72
CA LEU A 109 7.82 -15.15 -8.79
C LEU A 109 7.51 -15.98 -10.04
N GLU A 110 6.27 -15.87 -10.52
CA GLU A 110 5.78 -16.62 -11.68
C GLU A 110 5.63 -15.69 -12.91
N PRO A 111 5.68 -16.22 -14.16
CA PRO A 111 5.54 -15.39 -15.36
C PRO A 111 4.13 -14.81 -15.54
N VAL A 112 3.95 -13.55 -15.15
CA VAL A 112 2.70 -12.79 -15.36
C VAL A 112 2.43 -12.66 -16.86
N SER A 113 1.19 -12.92 -17.30
CA SER A 113 0.75 -12.65 -18.68
C SER A 113 -0.45 -11.72 -18.66
N GLY A 114 -0.43 -10.68 -19.49
CA GLY A 114 -1.38 -9.58 -19.36
C GLY A 114 -0.92 -8.51 -18.36
N ALA A 115 -1.87 -7.77 -17.79
CA ALA A 115 -1.59 -6.82 -16.72
C ALA A 115 -1.66 -7.50 -15.35
N PRO A 116 -0.72 -7.21 -14.43
CA PRO A 116 -0.62 -7.89 -13.14
C PRO A 116 -1.80 -7.58 -12.20
N SER A 117 -2.12 -8.57 -11.37
CA SER A 117 -2.92 -8.42 -10.15
C SER A 117 -2.15 -7.70 -9.03
N ASP A 118 -2.87 -7.28 -8.00
CA ASP A 118 -2.25 -6.73 -6.79
C ASP A 118 -1.40 -7.75 -6.02
N ASP A 119 -1.76 -9.04 -6.04
CA ASP A 119 -0.97 -10.11 -5.42
C ASP A 119 0.37 -10.35 -6.14
N GLU A 120 0.39 -10.32 -7.48
CA GLU A 120 1.62 -10.41 -8.28
C GLU A 120 2.52 -9.19 -8.05
N MET A 121 1.94 -7.99 -8.05
CA MET A 121 2.66 -6.76 -7.71
C MET A 121 3.24 -6.83 -6.28
N SER A 122 2.47 -7.31 -5.31
CA SER A 122 2.88 -7.44 -3.91
C SER A 122 4.09 -8.37 -3.76
N LYS A 123 4.05 -9.57 -4.37
CA LYS A 123 5.17 -10.52 -4.39
C LYS A 123 6.44 -9.92 -5.00
N VAL A 124 6.33 -9.18 -6.10
CA VAL A 124 7.49 -8.54 -6.74
C VAL A 124 8.06 -7.43 -5.86
N HIS A 125 7.23 -6.65 -5.17
CA HIS A 125 7.67 -5.67 -4.19
C HIS A 125 8.33 -6.32 -2.96
N GLU A 126 7.78 -7.40 -2.43
CA GLU A 126 8.35 -8.19 -1.33
C GLU A 126 9.74 -8.73 -1.71
N ALA A 127 9.84 -9.41 -2.86
CA ALA A 127 11.11 -9.93 -3.37
C ALA A 127 12.17 -8.83 -3.53
N ILE A 128 11.80 -7.66 -4.06
CA ILE A 128 12.71 -6.51 -4.19
C ILE A 128 13.13 -5.95 -2.83
N GLN A 129 12.22 -5.83 -1.87
CA GLN A 129 12.57 -5.35 -0.52
C GLN A 129 13.54 -6.33 0.16
N THR A 130 13.19 -7.62 0.23
CA THR A 130 14.06 -8.67 0.80
C THR A 130 15.45 -8.64 0.14
N TYR A 131 15.52 -8.48 -1.18
CA TYR A 131 16.79 -8.45 -1.89
C TYR A 131 17.61 -7.17 -1.68
N GLN A 132 16.96 -6.02 -1.50
CA GLN A 132 17.64 -4.78 -1.15
C GLN A 132 18.18 -4.79 0.29
N GLU A 133 17.52 -5.47 1.22
CA GLU A 133 18.04 -5.66 2.58
C GLU A 133 19.35 -6.48 2.59
N LEU A 134 19.49 -7.45 1.67
CA LEU A 134 20.73 -8.22 1.48
C LEU A 134 21.93 -7.38 0.98
N ARG A 135 21.76 -6.13 0.52
CA ARG A 135 22.90 -5.21 0.27
C ARG A 135 23.78 -4.96 1.51
N ARG A 136 23.30 -5.31 2.71
CA ARG A 136 24.10 -5.28 3.95
C ARG A 136 25.12 -6.43 4.04
N ILE A 137 24.95 -7.48 3.23
CA ILE A 137 25.77 -8.71 3.23
C ILE A 137 26.25 -8.97 1.79
N PRO A 138 27.40 -8.41 1.36
CA PRO A 138 27.85 -8.45 -0.04
C PRO A 138 28.03 -9.84 -0.65
N SER A 139 28.16 -10.90 0.17
CA SER A 139 28.24 -12.29 -0.29
C SER A 139 26.88 -12.91 -0.67
N LEU A 140 25.76 -12.23 -0.42
CA LEU A 140 24.40 -12.68 -0.77
C LEU A 140 23.71 -11.78 -1.81
N PHE A 141 24.30 -10.63 -2.13
CA PHE A 141 23.72 -9.63 -3.04
C PHE A 141 24.44 -9.62 -4.40
N ASP A 142 23.71 -9.95 -5.46
CA ASP A 142 24.11 -9.77 -6.86
C ASP A 142 23.44 -8.51 -7.43
N ALA A 143 24.26 -7.55 -7.87
CA ALA A 143 23.76 -6.31 -8.48
C ALA A 143 22.94 -6.58 -9.75
N ARG A 144 23.24 -7.66 -10.49
CA ARG A 144 22.53 -8.04 -11.71
C ARG A 144 21.13 -8.56 -11.42
N VAL A 145 20.96 -9.43 -10.42
CA VAL A 145 19.62 -9.90 -9.99
C VAL A 145 18.76 -8.74 -9.47
N ASN A 146 19.33 -7.80 -8.70
CA ASN A 146 18.62 -6.59 -8.26
C ASN A 146 18.17 -5.72 -9.45
N MET A 147 19.03 -5.57 -10.45
CA MET A 147 18.76 -4.80 -11.66
C MET A 147 17.66 -5.47 -12.52
N GLU A 148 17.74 -6.79 -12.73
CA GLU A 148 16.72 -7.55 -13.47
C GLU A 148 15.36 -7.54 -12.74
N LEU A 149 15.35 -7.63 -11.40
CA LEU A 149 14.14 -7.48 -10.59
C LEU A 149 13.52 -6.09 -10.73
N SER A 150 14.34 -5.04 -10.65
CA SER A 150 13.88 -3.66 -10.81
C SER A 150 13.31 -3.41 -12.21
N GLN A 151 13.91 -3.99 -13.27
CA GLN A 151 13.34 -3.96 -14.62
C GLN A 151 12.04 -4.77 -14.71
N HIS A 152 11.94 -5.92 -14.05
CA HIS A 152 10.71 -6.72 -14.06
C HIS A 152 9.54 -5.98 -13.38
N LEU A 153 9.76 -5.35 -12.22
CA LEU A 153 8.78 -4.47 -11.60
C LEU A 153 8.38 -3.31 -12.53
N PHE A 154 9.36 -2.69 -13.20
CA PHE A 154 9.11 -1.62 -14.16
C PHE A 154 8.21 -2.08 -15.32
N ASP A 155 8.53 -3.23 -15.92
CA ASP A 155 7.75 -3.81 -17.01
C ASP A 155 6.29 -4.08 -16.59
N LEU A 156 6.08 -4.59 -15.37
CA LEU A 156 4.77 -4.83 -14.78
C LEU A 156 3.99 -3.54 -14.46
N GLN A 157 4.68 -2.50 -13.96
CA GLN A 157 4.08 -1.18 -13.73
C GLN A 157 3.60 -0.55 -15.05
N MET A 158 4.37 -0.68 -16.13
CA MET A 158 3.96 -0.25 -17.47
C MET A 158 2.74 -1.03 -17.96
N ALA A 159 2.73 -2.37 -17.79
CA ALA A 159 1.58 -3.21 -18.17
C ALA A 159 0.29 -2.79 -17.44
N ARG A 160 0.36 -2.53 -16.13
CA ARG A 160 -0.77 -2.07 -15.32
C ARG A 160 -1.24 -0.67 -15.74
N HIS A 161 -0.31 0.26 -15.97
CA HIS A 161 -0.65 1.62 -16.40
C HIS A 161 -1.29 1.65 -17.79
N MET A 162 -0.75 0.91 -18.76
CA MET A 162 -1.30 0.80 -20.11
C MET A 162 -2.69 0.17 -20.12
N ARG A 163 -2.95 -0.82 -19.25
CA ARG A 163 -4.29 -1.38 -19.06
C ARG A 163 -5.28 -0.31 -18.61
N ILE A 164 -4.98 0.42 -17.52
CA ILE A 164 -5.87 1.46 -16.98
C ILE A 164 -6.14 2.56 -18.04
N ALA A 165 -5.11 2.96 -18.79
CA ALA A 165 -5.26 3.92 -19.89
C ALA A 165 -6.14 3.39 -21.05
N SER A 166 -6.15 2.07 -21.30
CA SER A 166 -7.02 1.44 -22.29
C SER A 166 -8.46 1.21 -21.81
N GLU A 167 -8.66 0.89 -20.52
CA GLU A 167 -9.99 0.72 -19.91
C GLU A 167 -10.75 2.06 -19.79
N GLY A 168 -10.03 3.19 -19.79
CA GLY A 168 -10.60 4.54 -19.91
C GLY A 168 -11.17 4.89 -21.31
N GLN A 169 -11.18 3.97 -22.28
CA GLN A 169 -11.76 4.17 -23.61
C GLN A 169 -12.98 3.26 -23.84
N PRO A 170 -14.20 3.80 -23.97
CA PRO A 170 -15.39 2.98 -24.21
C PRO A 170 -15.40 2.42 -25.65
N ARG A 171 -15.30 1.10 -25.79
CA ARG A 171 -15.56 0.38 -27.04
C ARG A 171 -16.46 -0.86 -26.85
N PRO A 172 -17.14 -1.33 -27.92
CA PRO A 172 -18.43 -2.00 -27.75
C PRO A 172 -18.37 -3.43 -27.23
N VAL A 173 -19.46 -3.83 -26.57
CA VAL A 173 -19.71 -5.18 -26.07
C VAL A 173 -19.79 -6.20 -27.21
N LEU A 174 -19.09 -7.32 -27.06
CA LEU A 174 -19.48 -8.61 -27.65
C LEU A 174 -19.46 -9.70 -26.57
N GLN A 175 -20.65 -9.95 -26.02
CA GLN A 175 -21.09 -11.22 -25.44
C GLN A 175 -21.07 -12.31 -26.57
N GLU A 176 -21.00 -13.61 -26.33
CA GLU A 176 -21.03 -14.42 -25.10
C GLU A 176 -20.51 -15.85 -25.39
N ALA A 177 -19.90 -16.55 -24.43
CA ALA A 177 -19.86 -18.02 -24.38
C ALA A 177 -19.32 -18.50 -23.01
N ALA A 178 -20.16 -19.14 -22.19
CA ALA A 178 -19.72 -19.71 -20.91
C ALA A 178 -19.20 -21.16 -21.07
N VAL A 179 -18.24 -21.55 -20.24
CA VAL A 179 -17.84 -22.96 -20.03
C VAL A 179 -18.18 -23.35 -18.60
N LEU A 180 -19.04 -24.35 -18.43
CA LEU A 180 -19.46 -24.88 -17.14
C LEU A 180 -18.62 -26.10 -16.74
N ALA A 181 -18.03 -26.08 -15.55
CA ALA A 181 -17.55 -27.27 -14.83
C ALA A 181 -17.62 -27.02 -13.31
N GLY A 182 -18.08 -28.02 -12.56
CA GLY A 182 -17.99 -28.07 -11.08
C GLY A 182 -16.81 -28.96 -10.62
N PRO A 183 -16.87 -29.62 -9.44
CA PRO A 183 -18.02 -29.78 -8.54
C PRO A 183 -17.75 -29.68 -7.01
N LEU A 184 -18.86 -29.76 -6.25
CA LEU A 184 -19.07 -30.40 -4.93
C LEU A 184 -17.87 -30.81 -4.04
N TYR A 185 -17.99 -30.51 -2.73
CA TYR A 185 -17.92 -31.52 -1.64
C TYR A 185 -18.61 -31.00 -0.35
N SER A 186 -19.03 -31.90 0.55
CA SER A 186 -19.85 -31.59 1.75
C SER A 186 -19.51 -32.47 2.96
N VAL A 187 -19.56 -31.88 4.17
CA VAL A 187 -20.10 -32.44 5.45
C VAL A 187 -19.51 -33.76 6.02
N GLU A 188 -18.71 -33.61 7.11
CA GLU A 188 -18.73 -34.35 8.42
C GLU A 188 -18.59 -35.92 8.48
N SER A 189 -18.54 -36.67 9.61
CA SER A 189 -18.70 -36.46 11.09
C SER A 189 -17.67 -37.27 11.93
N ALA A 190 -17.63 -37.07 13.26
CA ALA A 190 -17.08 -38.00 14.30
C ALA A 190 -18.24 -38.60 15.16
N PRO A 191 -18.11 -39.27 16.34
CA PRO A 191 -16.97 -39.91 17.09
C PRO A 191 -17.26 -41.43 17.43
N THR A 192 -16.55 -42.25 18.25
CA THR A 192 -16.50 -42.27 19.75
C THR A 192 -15.69 -43.45 20.39
N SER A 193 -15.14 -43.22 21.60
CA SER A 193 -15.07 -44.05 22.85
C SER A 193 -14.58 -45.53 22.94
N SER A 194 -13.61 -45.80 23.86
CA SER A 194 -13.46 -46.99 24.76
C SER A 194 -12.08 -47.02 25.50
N ARG A 195 -11.79 -47.79 26.58
CA ARG A 195 -12.54 -48.24 27.79
C ARG A 195 -11.59 -48.79 28.91
N GLU A 196 -12.00 -48.72 30.18
CA GLU A 196 -11.39 -49.19 31.48
C GLU A 196 -11.69 -50.67 31.87
N PRO A 197 -11.38 -51.25 33.09
CA PRO A 197 -10.58 -50.84 34.29
C PRO A 197 -9.54 -51.95 34.76
N ILE A 198 -9.12 -52.32 36.02
CA ILE A 198 -9.49 -52.13 37.47
C ILE A 198 -8.34 -52.62 38.46
N ASN A 199 -8.42 -52.25 39.77
CA ASN A 199 -8.11 -53.07 41.00
C ASN A 199 -6.66 -53.39 41.51
N VAL A 200 -6.32 -53.55 42.84
CA VAL A 200 -6.99 -53.20 44.16
C VAL A 200 -6.09 -53.31 45.45
N THR A 201 -6.22 -52.38 46.41
CA THR A 201 -5.85 -52.44 47.89
C THR A 201 -4.37 -52.68 48.33
N ASN A 202 -3.92 -52.62 49.62
CA ASN A 202 -4.55 -52.58 50.96
C ASN A 202 -3.79 -51.71 52.05
N ASN A 203 -4.27 -51.69 53.31
CA ASN A 203 -4.02 -50.63 54.33
C ASN A 203 -3.47 -51.12 55.71
N ALA A 204 -2.88 -50.19 56.48
CA ALA A 204 -2.75 -50.13 57.96
C ALA A 204 -1.92 -51.23 58.70
N GLY A 205 -1.45 -51.06 59.96
CA GLY A 205 -1.42 -49.91 60.89
C GLY A 205 -1.46 -50.34 62.38
N THR A 206 -0.93 -49.53 63.33
CA THR A 206 -0.89 -49.78 64.82
C THR A 206 0.16 -50.83 65.27
N GLY A 207 0.83 -50.79 66.44
CA GLY A 207 0.95 -49.81 67.55
C GLY A 207 1.59 -50.44 68.83
N VAL A 208 1.49 -49.76 70.00
CA VAL A 208 1.73 -50.26 71.40
C VAL A 208 3.18 -50.29 71.99
N ASN A 209 3.55 -49.17 72.64
CA ASN A 209 4.00 -48.99 74.04
C ASN A 209 4.99 -49.93 74.81
N THR A 210 5.98 -49.26 75.46
CA THR A 210 6.56 -49.49 76.83
C THR A 210 7.30 -50.80 77.16
N VAL A 211 8.49 -50.77 77.77
CA VAL A 211 8.76 -50.62 79.22
C VAL A 211 10.26 -50.34 79.47
N GLY A 212 10.61 -49.77 80.63
CA GLY A 212 11.92 -49.16 80.91
C GLY A 212 13.08 -50.03 81.43
N ALA A 213 14.16 -49.31 81.79
CA ALA A 213 15.27 -49.67 82.68
C ALA A 213 16.24 -50.80 82.20
N HIS A 214 17.56 -50.74 82.41
CA HIS A 214 18.31 -50.14 83.53
C HIS A 214 19.80 -49.84 83.22
N HIS A 215 20.37 -48.99 84.08
CA HIS A 215 21.79 -48.91 84.51
C HIS A 215 22.90 -48.30 83.64
N ILE A 216 23.80 -47.64 84.39
CA ILE A 216 24.95 -46.80 84.00
C ILE A 216 26.19 -47.35 84.75
N PRO A 217 27.42 -47.17 84.24
CA PRO A 217 28.44 -46.49 85.07
C PRO A 217 29.06 -45.25 84.39
N TYR A 218 29.37 -44.23 85.19
CA TYR A 218 29.99 -42.96 84.76
C TYR A 218 31.50 -42.94 85.06
N THR A 219 32.28 -42.24 84.23
CA THR A 219 33.22 -41.13 84.59
C THR A 219 33.82 -40.53 83.29
N VAL A 220 33.58 -39.26 82.90
CA VAL A 220 34.12 -37.96 83.41
C VAL A 220 35.56 -37.70 82.93
N PRO A 221 35.99 -36.47 82.50
CA PRO A 221 35.32 -35.15 82.46
C PRO A 221 35.33 -34.41 81.07
N GLY A 222 34.68 -33.23 80.98
CA GLY A 222 35.38 -32.04 80.42
C GLY A 222 34.93 -31.39 79.10
N ILE A 223 33.64 -31.06 78.89
CA ILE A 223 33.21 -30.03 77.91
C ILE A 223 32.17 -29.12 78.59
N ASP A 224 32.26 -27.79 78.42
CA ASP A 224 31.27 -26.86 78.99
C ASP A 224 29.98 -26.83 78.17
N VAL A 225 28.91 -27.36 78.78
CA VAL A 225 27.56 -27.40 78.21
C VAL A 225 26.97 -25.99 78.03
N ARG A 226 27.44 -24.98 78.79
CA ARG A 226 26.98 -23.59 78.61
C ARG A 226 27.42 -23.01 77.27
N GLU A 227 28.71 -23.09 76.92
CA GLU A 227 29.19 -22.52 75.65
C GLU A 227 28.52 -23.19 74.44
N LEU A 228 28.31 -24.51 74.49
CA LEU A 228 27.61 -25.25 73.44
C LEU A 228 26.15 -24.76 73.27
N MET A 229 25.46 -24.50 74.39
CA MET A 229 24.09 -24.00 74.41
C MET A 229 24.01 -22.53 73.96
N GLU A 230 24.98 -21.70 74.32
CA GLU A 230 25.12 -20.31 73.87
C GLU A 230 25.25 -20.24 72.32
N ARG A 231 26.16 -21.05 71.75
CA ARG A 231 26.35 -21.18 70.30
C ARG A 231 25.10 -21.73 69.60
N SER A 232 24.43 -22.72 70.20
CA SER A 232 23.18 -23.28 69.68
C SER A 232 22.05 -22.25 69.63
N ASN A 233 21.93 -21.39 70.65
CA ASN A 233 20.95 -20.31 70.68
C ASN A 233 21.26 -19.24 69.62
N GLN A 234 22.53 -18.83 69.47
CA GLN A 234 22.93 -17.89 68.41
C GLN A 234 22.68 -18.41 66.99
N LEU A 235 22.78 -19.73 66.78
CA LEU A 235 22.42 -20.36 65.51
C LEU A 235 20.89 -20.32 65.29
N ALA A 236 20.09 -20.66 66.30
CA ALA A 236 18.63 -20.59 66.24
C ALA A 236 18.11 -19.15 65.99
N GLU A 237 18.71 -18.16 66.65
CA GLU A 237 18.43 -16.73 66.45
C GLU A 237 18.61 -16.33 64.97
N ARG A 238 19.73 -16.74 64.35
CA ARG A 238 20.01 -16.51 62.93
C ARG A 238 19.04 -17.25 62.01
N CYS A 239 18.64 -18.48 62.36
CA CYS A 239 17.65 -19.24 61.59
C CYS A 239 16.28 -18.58 61.59
N ASN A 240 15.84 -18.02 62.73
CA ASN A 240 14.57 -17.28 62.83
C ASN A 240 14.59 -16.01 61.95
N GLN A 241 15.68 -15.24 62.00
CA GLN A 241 15.86 -14.06 61.14
C GLN A 241 15.88 -14.42 59.65
N LEU A 242 16.49 -15.55 59.28
CA LEU A 242 16.48 -16.06 57.90
C LEU A 242 15.08 -16.50 57.44
N LEU A 243 14.33 -17.17 58.32
CA LEU A 243 12.96 -17.59 58.04
C LEU A 243 12.04 -16.37 57.83
N GLU A 244 12.19 -15.33 58.66
CA GLU A 244 11.46 -14.07 58.53
C GLU A 244 11.76 -13.34 57.22
N ARG A 245 13.03 -13.27 56.79
CA ARG A 245 13.39 -12.73 55.46
C ARG A 245 12.85 -13.59 54.32
N SER A 246 12.74 -14.91 54.52
CA SER A 246 12.17 -15.82 53.52
C SER A 246 10.66 -15.59 53.36
N THR A 247 9.90 -15.40 54.44
CA THR A 247 8.48 -15.02 54.33
C THR A 247 8.30 -13.61 53.77
N GLU A 248 9.22 -12.68 54.04
CA GLU A 248 9.26 -11.35 53.38
C GLU A 248 9.37 -11.49 51.85
N LEU A 249 10.31 -12.32 51.36
CA LEU A 249 10.52 -12.57 49.93
C LEU A 249 9.36 -13.34 49.27
N VAL A 250 8.81 -14.37 49.91
CA VAL A 250 7.63 -15.12 49.43
C VAL A 250 6.39 -14.21 49.37
N GLY A 251 6.25 -13.27 50.30
CA GLY A 251 5.21 -12.24 50.28
C GLY A 251 5.31 -11.31 49.08
N ARG A 252 6.52 -10.93 48.64
CA ARG A 252 6.72 -10.15 47.40
C ARG A 252 6.44 -10.94 46.12
N TYR A 253 6.55 -12.27 46.18
CA TYR A 253 6.28 -13.16 45.04
C TYR A 253 4.79 -13.46 44.81
N THR A 254 3.91 -13.13 45.76
CA THR A 254 2.49 -13.52 45.75
C THR A 254 1.52 -12.38 45.45
N GLN A 255 2.01 -11.22 45.00
CA GLN A 255 1.22 -10.11 44.46
C GLN A 255 1.72 -9.69 43.07
N PRO A 256 0.83 -9.24 42.16
CA PRO A 256 0.50 -10.15 41.05
C PRO A 256 1.00 -9.72 39.67
N ALA A 257 1.39 -10.71 38.86
CA ALA A 257 1.19 -10.71 37.40
C ALA A 257 1.28 -12.15 36.86
N GLU A 258 0.24 -12.60 36.15
CA GLU A 258 0.29 -13.83 35.35
C GLU A 258 1.17 -13.58 34.11
N GLN A 259 2.36 -14.20 34.02
CA GLN A 259 3.05 -14.62 32.77
C GLN A 259 4.51 -15.06 32.95
N SER A 260 5.18 -14.70 34.06
CA SER A 260 6.61 -15.03 34.27
C SER A 260 6.87 -16.50 34.60
N GLN A 261 6.76 -17.38 33.60
CA GLN A 261 7.04 -18.81 33.73
C GLN A 261 8.55 -19.10 33.79
N SER A 262 9.07 -19.27 34.99
CA SER A 262 10.19 -20.19 35.25
C SER A 262 9.84 -21.10 36.42
N PRO A 263 8.97 -22.11 36.21
CA PRO A 263 8.63 -23.07 37.27
C PRO A 263 9.89 -23.72 37.83
N THR A 264 10.86 -24.03 36.97
CA THR A 264 12.16 -24.62 37.30
C THR A 264 12.95 -23.82 38.35
N LEU A 265 12.94 -22.48 38.30
CA LEU A 265 13.64 -21.66 39.30
C LEU A 265 12.87 -21.60 40.63
N SER A 266 11.54 -21.46 40.59
CA SER A 266 10.70 -21.48 41.80
C SER A 266 10.80 -22.84 42.51
N GLU A 267 10.78 -23.94 41.76
CA GLU A 267 10.87 -25.30 42.28
C GLU A 267 12.27 -25.60 42.86
N GLN A 268 13.35 -25.08 42.24
CA GLN A 268 14.69 -25.10 42.83
C GLN A 268 14.80 -24.26 44.10
N PHE A 269 14.19 -23.06 44.14
CA PHE A 269 14.20 -22.17 45.29
C PHE A 269 13.48 -22.80 46.50
N ASN A 270 12.30 -23.38 46.28
CA ASN A 270 11.57 -24.14 47.29
C ASN A 270 12.36 -25.38 47.76
N GLN A 271 13.02 -26.10 46.85
CA GLN A 271 13.86 -27.26 47.19
C GLN A 271 15.13 -26.88 47.98
N VAL A 272 15.64 -25.65 47.83
CA VAL A 272 16.71 -25.11 48.69
C VAL A 272 16.16 -24.75 50.08
N LEU A 273 15.00 -24.10 50.16
CA LEU A 273 14.33 -23.76 51.43
C LEU A 273 13.94 -24.99 52.25
N GLU A 274 13.41 -26.03 51.61
CA GLU A 274 13.08 -27.30 52.26
C GLU A 274 14.34 -27.95 52.86
N ARG A 275 15.45 -28.01 52.10
CA ARG A 275 16.74 -28.54 52.59
C ARG A 275 17.32 -27.72 53.74
N LEU A 276 17.19 -26.39 53.70
CA LEU A 276 17.63 -25.51 54.78
C LEU A 276 16.78 -25.75 56.04
N THR A 277 15.46 -25.90 55.89
CA THR A 277 14.53 -26.26 56.98
C THR A 277 14.88 -27.61 57.60
N VAL A 278 15.18 -28.63 56.78
CA VAL A 278 15.59 -29.97 57.25
C VAL A 278 16.93 -29.94 57.99
N LEU A 279 17.88 -29.09 57.58
CA LEU A 279 19.15 -28.90 58.30
C LEU A 279 18.96 -28.25 59.67
N VAL A 280 18.05 -27.28 59.79
CA VAL A 280 17.72 -26.61 61.06
C VAL A 280 17.01 -27.55 62.05
N GLN A 281 16.31 -28.59 61.56
CA GLN A 281 15.58 -29.55 62.40
C GLN A 281 16.42 -30.73 62.95
N GLN A 282 17.75 -30.76 62.79
CA GLN A 282 18.60 -31.86 63.27
C GLN A 282 19.39 -31.53 64.55
N PRO A 283 19.05 -32.12 65.72
CA PRO A 283 19.83 -31.95 66.94
C PRO A 283 21.02 -32.94 66.99
N CYS A 284 22.22 -32.41 66.80
CA CYS A 284 23.52 -32.90 67.28
C CYS A 284 23.80 -34.42 67.37
N ARG A 285 24.78 -34.89 66.57
CA ARG A 285 25.83 -35.79 67.08
C ARG A 285 27.18 -35.07 67.07
N ALA A 286 27.73 -34.90 68.28
CA ALA A 286 29.07 -34.41 68.66
C ALA A 286 29.92 -33.64 67.61
N THR A 287 30.23 -32.39 67.96
CA THR A 287 31.41 -31.58 67.59
C THR A 287 31.84 -31.56 66.13
N GLU A 288 32.46 -32.60 65.59
CA GLU A 288 33.03 -32.61 64.21
C GLU A 288 31.97 -32.38 63.12
N ASN A 289 30.71 -32.76 63.38
CA ASN A 289 29.60 -32.46 62.47
C ASN A 289 29.17 -30.98 62.47
N SER A 290 29.53 -30.19 63.49
CA SER A 290 29.11 -28.79 63.62
C SER A 290 29.69 -27.93 62.50
N ASP A 291 31.00 -28.02 62.28
CA ASP A 291 31.71 -27.19 61.30
C ASP A 291 31.32 -27.57 59.87
N LEU A 292 31.16 -28.88 59.59
CA LEU A 292 30.67 -29.39 58.32
C LEU A 292 29.22 -28.94 58.01
N LEU A 293 28.36 -28.84 59.02
CA LEU A 293 26.98 -28.38 58.87
C LEU A 293 26.94 -26.86 58.66
N ALA A 294 27.76 -26.10 59.38
CA ALA A 294 27.93 -24.66 59.16
C ALA A 294 28.49 -24.34 57.75
N GLU A 295 29.49 -25.10 57.27
CA GLU A 295 30.03 -24.93 55.92
C GLU A 295 28.99 -25.25 54.84
N ARG A 296 28.22 -26.33 55.01
CA ARG A 296 27.07 -26.64 54.13
C ARG A 296 25.99 -25.57 54.15
N PHE A 297 25.71 -24.97 55.31
CA PHE A 297 24.75 -23.88 55.44
C PHE A 297 25.22 -22.63 54.68
N ASN A 298 26.51 -22.27 54.81
CA ASN A 298 27.12 -21.17 54.06
C ASN A 298 27.07 -21.42 52.53
N GLN A 299 27.36 -22.65 52.08
CA GLN A 299 27.27 -23.02 50.65
C GLN A 299 25.84 -22.96 50.10
N LEU A 300 24.82 -23.26 50.92
CA LEU A 300 23.41 -23.08 50.54
C LEU A 300 22.99 -21.61 50.55
N PHE A 301 23.48 -20.82 51.50
CA PHE A 301 23.21 -19.38 51.61
C PHE A 301 23.79 -18.60 50.42
N GLU A 302 25.02 -18.89 50.01
CA GLU A 302 25.62 -18.32 48.78
C GLU A 302 24.79 -18.65 47.53
N ARG A 303 24.34 -19.91 47.39
CA ARG A 303 23.46 -20.31 46.28
C ARG A 303 22.09 -19.63 46.32
N PHE A 304 21.54 -19.40 47.52
CA PHE A 304 20.28 -18.68 47.70
C PHE A 304 20.41 -17.21 47.26
N ASN A 305 21.50 -16.54 47.65
CA ASN A 305 21.78 -15.16 47.22
C ASN A 305 21.96 -15.06 45.70
N GLN A 306 22.72 -15.98 45.10
CA GLN A 306 22.93 -16.03 43.65
C GLN A 306 21.62 -16.27 42.87
N LEU A 307 20.72 -17.12 43.39
CA LEU A 307 19.36 -17.30 42.84
C LEU A 307 18.50 -16.05 42.98
N ALA A 308 18.58 -15.35 44.13
CA ALA A 308 17.85 -14.10 44.35
C ALA A 308 18.33 -12.96 43.44
N GLU A 309 19.63 -12.85 43.16
CA GLU A 309 20.18 -11.90 42.19
C GLU A 309 19.74 -12.24 40.76
N GLN A 310 19.90 -13.49 40.33
CA GLN A 310 19.44 -13.96 39.01
C GLN A 310 17.92 -13.83 38.82
N SER A 311 17.13 -13.83 39.90
CA SER A 311 15.68 -13.61 39.84
C SER A 311 15.29 -12.17 39.47
N ASN A 312 16.15 -11.17 39.69
CA ASN A 312 15.82 -9.77 39.44
C ASN A 312 16.10 -9.35 37.98
N GLU A 313 17.09 -9.98 37.33
CA GLU A 313 17.51 -9.65 35.96
C GLU A 313 16.37 -9.80 34.91
N PRO A 314 15.49 -10.83 34.95
CA PRO A 314 14.34 -10.93 34.05
C PRO A 314 13.30 -9.84 34.26
N ALA A 315 13.05 -9.44 35.52
CA ALA A 315 12.08 -8.39 35.84
C ALA A 315 12.57 -7.02 35.31
N GLN A 316 13.86 -6.73 35.47
CA GLN A 316 14.47 -5.52 34.91
C GLN A 316 14.43 -5.51 33.37
N ARG A 317 14.77 -6.63 32.71
CA ARG A 317 14.62 -6.77 31.25
C ARG A 317 13.18 -6.61 30.77
N SER A 318 12.19 -7.09 31.53
CA SER A 318 10.77 -6.94 31.21
C SER A 318 10.33 -5.47 31.20
N ASN A 319 10.72 -4.71 32.22
CA ASN A 319 10.45 -3.27 32.30
C ASN A 319 11.10 -2.50 31.13
N GLU A 320 12.35 -2.80 30.83
CA GLU A 320 13.07 -2.26 29.66
C GLU A 320 12.40 -2.60 28.31
N LEU A 321 11.71 -3.73 28.21
CA LEU A 321 10.98 -4.14 27.01
C LEU A 321 9.64 -3.40 26.93
N ALA A 322 8.95 -3.21 28.05
CA ALA A 322 7.71 -2.45 28.15
C ALA A 322 7.90 -0.96 27.82
N GLU A 323 9.00 -0.35 28.31
CA GLU A 323 9.35 1.05 28.00
C GLU A 323 9.65 1.23 26.50
N ARG A 324 10.44 0.34 25.89
CA ARG A 324 10.66 0.33 24.43
C ARG A 324 9.37 0.09 23.63
N SER A 325 8.46 -0.73 24.14
CA SER A 325 7.14 -0.95 23.53
C SER A 325 6.29 0.33 23.54
N HIS A 326 6.31 1.07 24.66
CA HIS A 326 5.62 2.36 24.77
C HIS A 326 6.20 3.41 23.80
N GLU A 327 7.53 3.53 23.68
CA GLU A 327 8.15 4.41 22.67
C GLU A 327 7.70 4.06 21.24
N VAL A 328 7.61 2.78 20.90
CA VAL A 328 7.18 2.32 19.57
C VAL A 328 5.70 2.66 19.34
N ALA A 329 4.85 2.51 20.35
CA ALA A 329 3.45 2.89 20.29
C ALA A 329 3.26 4.41 20.09
N GLU A 330 4.01 5.26 20.78
CA GLU A 330 3.97 6.72 20.55
C GLU A 330 4.44 7.09 19.13
N LYS A 331 5.54 6.49 18.65
CA LYS A 331 6.05 6.71 17.29
C LYS A 331 5.04 6.26 16.23
N ALA A 332 4.31 5.16 16.46
CA ALA A 332 3.22 4.72 15.60
C ALA A 332 2.04 5.71 15.59
N ASN A 333 1.64 6.23 16.75
CA ASN A 333 0.58 7.24 16.86
C ASN A 333 0.95 8.55 16.14
N GLN A 334 2.20 9.02 16.30
CA GLN A 334 2.70 10.21 15.59
C GLN A 334 2.73 10.01 14.06
N LEU A 335 3.06 8.80 13.58
CA LEU A 335 2.99 8.47 12.16
C LEU A 335 1.54 8.44 11.66
N MET A 336 0.60 7.91 12.45
CA MET A 336 -0.83 7.88 12.12
C MET A 336 -1.42 9.30 12.03
N GLU A 337 -1.07 10.20 12.95
CA GLU A 337 -1.50 11.60 12.89
C GLU A 337 -0.97 12.29 11.63
N ARG A 338 0.33 12.14 11.33
CA ARG A 338 0.94 12.70 10.11
C ARG A 338 0.34 12.13 8.83
N LEU A 339 -0.07 10.86 8.83
CA LEU A 339 -0.78 10.23 7.73
C LEU A 339 -2.18 10.84 7.55
N GLY A 340 -2.93 11.04 8.65
CA GLY A 340 -4.23 11.71 8.65
C GLY A 340 -4.15 13.14 8.09
N GLN A 341 -3.22 13.95 8.58
CA GLN A 341 -2.97 15.28 8.04
C GLN A 341 -2.52 15.26 6.55
N SER A 342 -1.85 14.19 6.10
CA SER A 342 -1.46 14.03 4.69
C SER A 342 -2.67 13.72 3.80
N ALA A 343 -3.57 12.85 4.28
CA ALA A 343 -4.83 12.55 3.61
C ALA A 343 -5.74 13.78 3.50
N GLU A 344 -5.86 14.58 4.58
CA GLU A 344 -6.64 15.82 4.56
C GLU A 344 -6.11 16.82 3.52
N ARG A 345 -4.79 17.05 3.48
CA ARG A 345 -4.15 17.90 2.44
C ARG A 345 -4.38 17.37 1.02
N SER A 346 -4.39 16.04 0.85
CA SER A 346 -4.69 15.40 -0.44
C SER A 346 -6.14 15.65 -0.88
N CYS A 347 -7.10 15.55 0.03
CA CYS A 347 -8.50 15.91 -0.24
C CYS A 347 -8.64 17.39 -0.63
N GLN A 348 -8.04 18.31 0.15
CA GLN A 348 -8.07 19.75 -0.15
C GLN A 348 -7.45 20.06 -1.53
N LEU A 349 -6.34 19.40 -1.90
CA LEU A 349 -5.71 19.55 -3.23
C LEU A 349 -6.62 19.00 -4.35
N SER A 350 -7.34 17.91 -4.10
CA SER A 350 -8.32 17.34 -5.04
C SER A 350 -9.50 18.29 -5.30
N GLU A 351 -10.06 18.90 -4.25
CA GLU A 351 -11.13 19.90 -4.36
C GLU A 351 -10.66 21.17 -5.10
N GLN A 352 -9.46 21.67 -4.82
CA GLN A 352 -8.86 22.77 -5.57
C GLN A 352 -8.62 22.42 -7.04
N THR A 353 -8.16 21.19 -7.32
CA THR A 353 -7.96 20.69 -8.69
C THR A 353 -9.29 20.63 -9.44
N LYS A 354 -10.36 20.11 -8.82
CA LYS A 354 -11.70 20.10 -9.40
C LYS A 354 -12.19 21.53 -9.71
N SER A 355 -12.12 22.44 -8.74
CA SER A 355 -12.52 23.84 -8.93
C SER A 355 -11.71 24.54 -10.04
N CYS A 356 -10.45 24.17 -10.22
CA CYS A 356 -9.63 24.65 -11.33
C CYS A 356 -10.13 24.13 -12.69
N TRP A 357 -10.49 22.85 -12.79
CA TRP A 357 -11.08 22.27 -13.99
C TRP A 357 -12.46 22.83 -14.33
N ASP A 358 -13.33 23.01 -13.33
CA ASP A 358 -14.66 23.62 -13.52
C ASP A 358 -14.51 25.04 -14.13
N ARG A 359 -13.61 25.86 -13.57
CA ARG A 359 -13.28 27.20 -14.09
C ARG A 359 -12.61 27.18 -15.47
N MET A 360 -11.82 26.15 -15.79
CA MET A 360 -11.27 25.96 -17.14
C MET A 360 -12.39 25.63 -18.13
N GLY A 361 -13.37 24.80 -17.74
CA GLY A 361 -14.58 24.52 -18.51
C GLY A 361 -15.36 25.79 -18.87
N ASP A 362 -15.62 26.64 -17.88
CA ASP A 362 -16.25 27.95 -18.09
C ASP A 362 -15.47 28.82 -19.09
N VAL A 363 -14.14 28.89 -18.96
CA VAL A 363 -13.29 29.65 -19.88
C VAL A 363 -13.37 29.10 -21.31
N LEU A 364 -13.32 27.78 -21.49
CA LEU A 364 -13.42 27.14 -22.81
C LEU A 364 -14.81 27.32 -23.45
N VAL A 365 -15.90 27.26 -22.67
CA VAL A 365 -17.25 27.57 -23.16
C VAL A 365 -17.35 29.03 -23.61
N ASN A 366 -16.78 29.97 -22.85
CA ASN A 366 -16.74 31.38 -23.22
C ASN A 366 -15.87 31.62 -24.47
N MET A 367 -14.73 30.94 -24.62
CA MET A 367 -13.91 30.98 -25.83
C MET A 367 -14.69 30.47 -27.05
N ASN A 368 -15.40 29.35 -26.95
CA ASN A 368 -16.23 28.82 -28.04
C ASN A 368 -17.35 29.79 -28.44
N ARG A 369 -18.01 30.44 -27.48
CA ARG A 369 -19.00 31.51 -27.73
C ARG A 369 -18.39 32.71 -28.46
N VAL A 370 -17.21 33.17 -28.07
CA VAL A 370 -16.50 34.27 -28.76
C VAL A 370 -16.10 33.86 -30.18
N LEU A 371 -15.57 32.65 -30.37
CA LEU A 371 -15.20 32.12 -31.69
C LEU A 371 -16.42 31.97 -32.61
N ALA A 372 -17.56 31.49 -32.10
CA ALA A 372 -18.82 31.48 -32.84
C ALA A 372 -19.29 32.90 -33.20
N GLY A 373 -19.14 33.87 -32.29
CA GLY A 373 -19.42 35.29 -32.56
C GLY A 373 -18.55 35.87 -33.67
N VAL A 374 -17.24 35.57 -33.66
CA VAL A 374 -16.29 35.96 -34.72
C VAL A 374 -16.62 35.28 -36.05
N GLN A 375 -16.95 33.98 -36.02
CA GLN A 375 -17.34 33.22 -37.21
C GLN A 375 -18.60 33.81 -37.86
N HIS A 376 -19.63 34.11 -37.06
CA HIS A 376 -20.83 34.82 -37.51
C HIS A 376 -20.54 36.22 -38.07
N ALA A 377 -19.57 36.94 -37.52
CA ALA A 377 -19.16 38.24 -38.05
C ALA A 377 -18.41 38.10 -39.39
N ILE A 378 -17.59 37.07 -39.58
CA ILE A 378 -16.93 36.76 -40.86
C ILE A 378 -17.96 36.40 -41.93
N VAL A 379 -18.92 35.52 -41.61
CA VAL A 379 -20.01 35.17 -42.53
C VAL A 379 -20.81 36.40 -42.92
N ARG A 380 -21.30 37.21 -41.96
CA ARG A 380 -22.08 38.43 -42.25
C ARG A 380 -21.37 39.42 -43.18
N ASN A 381 -20.04 39.53 -43.10
CA ASN A 381 -19.27 40.46 -43.93
C ASN A 381 -18.82 39.87 -45.29
N HIS A 382 -19.21 38.64 -45.62
CA HIS A 382 -18.83 37.99 -46.87
C HIS A 382 -19.72 38.41 -48.04
N LYS A 383 -19.19 39.33 -48.88
CA LYS A 383 -19.88 39.81 -50.09
C LYS A 383 -20.21 38.67 -51.04
N GLY A 384 -21.48 38.56 -51.42
CA GLY A 384 -21.95 37.49 -52.30
C GLY A 384 -22.46 36.25 -51.54
N ASN A 385 -22.83 36.41 -50.27
CA ASN A 385 -23.55 35.40 -49.53
C ASN A 385 -24.79 34.89 -50.28
N THR A 386 -25.04 33.59 -50.12
CA THR A 386 -26.26 32.93 -50.60
C THR A 386 -26.92 32.25 -49.41
N ILE A 387 -28.14 31.73 -49.57
CA ILE A 387 -28.83 31.00 -48.50
C ILE A 387 -28.01 29.81 -47.96
N ASN A 388 -27.14 29.24 -48.80
CA ASN A 388 -26.24 28.15 -48.42
C ASN A 388 -25.18 28.57 -47.37
N ALA A 389 -24.98 29.87 -47.11
CA ALA A 389 -24.12 30.34 -46.03
C ALA A 389 -24.68 29.99 -44.64
N ILE A 390 -25.95 29.58 -44.53
CA ILE A 390 -26.52 29.00 -43.29
C ILE A 390 -25.77 27.72 -42.89
N ASP A 391 -25.32 26.90 -43.85
CA ASP A 391 -24.51 25.70 -43.58
C ASP A 391 -23.14 26.02 -42.97
N CYS A 392 -22.67 27.26 -43.09
CA CYS A 392 -21.43 27.71 -42.48
C CYS A 392 -21.61 28.17 -41.03
N LEU A 393 -22.81 28.58 -40.59
CA LEU A 393 -23.01 29.16 -39.25
C LEU A 393 -22.75 28.10 -38.16
N VAL A 394 -22.11 28.49 -37.06
CA VAL A 394 -21.76 27.58 -35.95
C VAL A 394 -22.51 27.91 -34.67
N ASN A 395 -22.92 26.88 -33.93
CA ASN A 395 -23.50 27.09 -32.60
C ASN A 395 -22.43 27.31 -31.52
N GLU A 396 -22.86 27.62 -30.28
CA GLU A 396 -21.96 27.85 -29.14
C GLU A 396 -21.06 26.65 -28.78
N LYS A 397 -21.35 25.47 -29.34
CA LYS A 397 -20.55 24.24 -29.19
C LYS A 397 -19.61 24.00 -30.39
N GLY A 398 -19.47 24.97 -31.30
CA GLY A 398 -18.58 24.92 -32.47
C GLY A 398 -19.04 24.04 -33.63
N ARG A 399 -20.26 23.48 -33.58
CA ARG A 399 -20.79 22.55 -34.59
C ARG A 399 -21.56 23.28 -35.68
N THR A 400 -21.67 22.67 -36.87
CA THR A 400 -22.45 23.17 -38.03
C THR A 400 -23.77 22.39 -38.22
N PRO A 401 -24.76 22.90 -38.98
CA PRO A 401 -26.05 22.24 -39.21
C PRO A 401 -25.98 20.80 -39.72
N VAL A 402 -24.90 20.44 -40.43
CA VAL A 402 -24.65 19.08 -40.94
C VAL A 402 -24.52 18.04 -39.81
N GLU A 403 -24.34 18.49 -38.57
CA GLU A 403 -24.14 17.65 -37.38
C GLU A 403 -25.35 17.68 -36.41
N MET A 404 -26.51 18.14 -36.90
CA MET A 404 -27.71 18.38 -36.10
C MET A 404 -28.42 17.09 -35.65
N ARG A 405 -28.66 16.15 -36.57
CA ARG A 405 -29.28 14.84 -36.27
C ARG A 405 -28.29 13.68 -36.39
N ASN A 406 -28.21 12.86 -35.34
CA ASN A 406 -27.47 11.60 -35.37
C ASN A 406 -27.99 10.68 -36.49
N GLY A 407 -27.09 10.19 -37.34
CA GLY A 407 -27.42 9.32 -38.48
C GLY A 407 -27.79 10.03 -39.78
N PHE A 408 -28.17 11.31 -39.75
CA PHE A 408 -28.60 12.07 -40.94
C PHE A 408 -27.80 13.36 -41.12
N ARG A 409 -26.63 13.25 -41.78
CA ARG A 409 -25.82 14.40 -42.22
C ARG A 409 -26.47 15.09 -43.43
N SER A 410 -27.39 16.01 -43.17
CA SER A 410 -28.03 16.86 -44.19
C SER A 410 -27.60 18.32 -44.06
N THR A 411 -27.35 18.99 -45.19
CA THR A 411 -27.15 20.45 -45.23
C THR A 411 -28.48 21.19 -45.17
N PHE A 412 -28.49 22.41 -44.65
CA PHE A 412 -29.60 23.36 -44.79
C PHE A 412 -29.98 23.51 -46.26
N LYS A 413 -28.99 23.61 -47.16
CA LYS A 413 -29.21 23.59 -48.60
C LYS A 413 -30.10 22.41 -49.03
N TRP A 414 -29.74 21.18 -48.67
CA TRP A 414 -30.49 19.98 -49.06
C TRP A 414 -31.91 19.98 -48.46
N VAL A 415 -32.06 20.33 -47.17
CA VAL A 415 -33.38 20.44 -46.52
C VAL A 415 -34.25 21.47 -47.26
N SER A 416 -33.70 22.63 -47.62
CA SER A 416 -34.43 23.67 -48.35
C SER A 416 -34.69 23.36 -49.83
N GLU A 417 -33.91 22.50 -50.46
CA GLU A 417 -34.15 22.04 -51.84
C GLU A 417 -35.21 20.94 -51.87
N CYS A 418 -35.23 20.01 -50.90
CA CYS A 418 -36.22 18.94 -50.84
C CYS A 418 -37.65 19.38 -50.46
N HIS A 419 -37.84 20.60 -49.95
CA HIS A 419 -39.15 21.14 -49.55
C HIS A 419 -39.55 22.41 -50.34
N SER A 420 -38.94 22.64 -51.52
CA SER A 420 -39.25 23.80 -52.39
C SER A 420 -40.72 23.89 -52.81
N ASP A 421 -41.38 22.75 -52.83
CA ASP A 421 -42.72 22.56 -53.39
C ASP A 421 -43.81 22.75 -52.31
N GLU A 422 -43.42 23.01 -51.05
CA GLU A 422 -44.32 23.26 -49.93
C GLU A 422 -44.46 24.77 -49.62
N PRO A 423 -45.57 25.44 -50.00
CA PRO A 423 -45.71 26.89 -49.79
C PRO A 423 -45.79 27.28 -48.31
N LYS A 424 -46.18 26.35 -47.44
CA LYS A 424 -46.23 26.52 -45.97
C LYS A 424 -44.85 26.58 -45.33
N SER A 425 -43.89 25.87 -45.92
CA SER A 425 -42.52 25.73 -45.40
C SER A 425 -41.63 26.93 -45.78
N ARG A 426 -42.09 27.79 -46.68
CA ARG A 426 -41.32 28.91 -47.23
C ARG A 426 -41.08 30.05 -46.22
N VAL A 427 -39.82 30.48 -46.11
CA VAL A 427 -39.31 31.60 -45.29
C VAL A 427 -38.53 32.57 -46.19
N GLN A 428 -38.35 33.84 -45.78
CA GLN A 428 -37.67 34.89 -46.57
C GLN A 428 -36.52 35.55 -45.81
N VAL A 429 -35.32 34.98 -45.91
CA VAL A 429 -34.12 35.50 -45.25
C VAL A 429 -33.58 36.70 -46.01
N LEU A 430 -33.26 37.78 -45.31
CA LEU A 430 -32.59 38.96 -45.85
C LEU A 430 -31.08 38.70 -45.94
N ILE A 431 -30.46 38.97 -47.09
CA ILE A 431 -29.01 38.83 -47.31
C ILE A 431 -28.54 39.99 -48.17
N ASP A 432 -27.60 40.81 -47.67
CA ASP A 432 -27.11 42.03 -48.33
C ASP A 432 -28.28 42.99 -48.69
N GLY A 433 -29.31 43.03 -47.84
CA GLY A 433 -30.56 43.78 -48.11
C GLY A 433 -31.50 43.19 -49.17
N VAL A 434 -31.21 42.00 -49.72
CA VAL A 434 -32.03 41.31 -50.72
C VAL A 434 -32.78 40.14 -50.06
N SER A 435 -34.12 40.09 -50.20
CA SER A 435 -34.93 38.95 -49.73
C SER A 435 -34.64 37.70 -50.58
N ARG A 436 -34.35 36.58 -49.92
CA ARG A 436 -34.10 35.26 -50.52
C ARG A 436 -35.06 34.24 -49.92
N ASN A 437 -35.83 33.55 -50.77
CA ASN A 437 -36.67 32.44 -50.32
C ASN A 437 -35.81 31.26 -49.89
N CYS A 438 -36.20 30.62 -48.80
CA CYS A 438 -35.74 29.30 -48.36
C CYS A 438 -36.93 28.50 -47.82
N TYR A 439 -36.73 27.22 -47.51
CA TYR A 439 -37.80 26.32 -47.10
C TYR A 439 -37.37 25.54 -45.86
N ILE A 440 -38.16 25.66 -44.79
CA ILE A 440 -37.97 24.99 -43.51
C ILE A 440 -39.30 24.33 -43.13
N PRO A 441 -39.43 23.00 -43.27
CA PRO A 441 -40.62 22.25 -42.87
C PRO A 441 -40.73 22.18 -41.34
N ASP A 442 -41.95 21.98 -40.83
CA ASP A 442 -42.23 22.00 -39.38
C ASP A 442 -41.41 20.97 -38.61
N SER A 443 -41.17 19.81 -39.24
CA SER A 443 -40.38 18.68 -38.73
C SER A 443 -38.87 18.92 -38.57
N TRP A 444 -38.39 20.13 -38.91
CA TRP A 444 -37.00 20.59 -38.70
C TRP A 444 -36.91 21.91 -37.90
N LEU A 445 -38.05 22.59 -37.63
CA LEU A 445 -38.02 23.90 -36.95
C LEU A 445 -37.43 23.81 -35.55
N GLY A 446 -37.81 22.78 -34.78
CA GLY A 446 -37.32 22.60 -33.41
C GLY A 446 -35.84 22.24 -33.39
N ASP A 447 -35.36 21.37 -34.28
CA ASP A 447 -33.94 21.07 -34.41
C ASP A 447 -33.11 22.34 -34.65
N PHE A 448 -33.50 23.19 -35.61
CA PHE A 448 -32.79 24.44 -35.88
C PHE A 448 -32.85 25.42 -34.70
N LEU A 449 -34.02 25.55 -34.05
CA LEU A 449 -34.21 26.41 -32.88
C LEU A 449 -33.36 25.98 -31.67
N GLN A 450 -33.33 24.69 -31.36
CA GLN A 450 -32.49 24.12 -30.31
C GLN A 450 -31.01 24.23 -30.68
N PHE A 451 -30.63 23.90 -31.92
CA PHE A 451 -29.26 23.88 -32.38
C PHE A 451 -28.55 25.24 -32.23
N TYR A 452 -29.24 26.34 -32.54
CA TYR A 452 -28.72 27.71 -32.37
C TYR A 452 -28.99 28.31 -30.98
N ASN A 453 -29.61 27.56 -30.06
CA ASN A 453 -29.99 28.00 -28.71
C ASN A 453 -30.90 29.25 -28.70
N ILE A 454 -31.92 29.25 -29.55
CA ILE A 454 -32.88 30.37 -29.72
C ILE A 454 -34.34 29.93 -29.55
N ALA A 455 -34.60 28.77 -28.95
CA ALA A 455 -35.94 28.16 -28.95
C ALA A 455 -37.03 28.94 -28.18
N ASP A 456 -36.70 29.85 -27.25
CA ASP A 456 -37.61 30.80 -26.57
C ASP A 456 -39.00 30.21 -26.17
N GLY A 457 -39.03 29.02 -25.58
CA GLY A 457 -40.26 28.34 -25.16
C GLY A 457 -41.22 27.98 -26.32
N LEU A 458 -40.73 27.92 -27.56
CA LEU A 458 -41.50 27.50 -28.74
C LEU A 458 -41.46 25.99 -28.98
N CYS A 459 -40.40 25.33 -28.53
CA CYS A 459 -40.35 23.86 -28.47
C CYS A 459 -41.08 23.34 -27.23
N GLU A 460 -41.54 22.09 -27.30
CA GLU A 460 -41.99 21.36 -26.12
C GLU A 460 -40.80 20.98 -25.22
N PRO A 461 -41.01 20.70 -23.92
CA PRO A 461 -39.94 20.22 -23.05
C PRO A 461 -39.40 18.88 -23.55
N GLU A 462 -38.07 18.73 -23.51
CA GLU A 462 -37.36 17.47 -23.81
C GLU A 462 -37.52 16.92 -25.25
N THR A 463 -38.12 17.66 -26.19
CA THR A 463 -38.25 17.26 -27.61
C THR A 463 -37.83 18.35 -28.60
N ASP A 464 -37.37 17.94 -29.78
CA ASP A 464 -37.07 18.82 -30.92
C ASP A 464 -38.35 19.23 -31.71
N ILE A 465 -39.52 19.23 -31.06
CA ILE A 465 -40.82 19.50 -31.68
C ILE A 465 -41.29 20.89 -31.27
N VAL A 466 -41.74 21.69 -32.24
CA VAL A 466 -42.40 22.99 -31.99
C VAL A 466 -43.81 22.73 -31.48
N THR A 467 -44.22 23.43 -30.40
CA THR A 467 -45.59 23.30 -29.87
C THR A 467 -46.61 23.75 -30.91
N ASP A 468 -47.68 22.96 -31.06
CA ASP A 468 -48.78 23.18 -32.02
C ASP A 468 -49.27 24.65 -32.02
N GLY A 469 -49.30 25.25 -33.21
CA GLY A 469 -49.70 26.63 -33.47
C GLY A 469 -48.59 27.68 -33.28
N LYS A 470 -47.37 27.31 -32.86
CA LYS A 470 -46.23 28.25 -32.71
C LYS A 470 -45.30 28.30 -33.93
N GLU A 471 -45.54 27.50 -34.97
CA GLU A 471 -44.65 27.28 -36.10
C GLU A 471 -44.39 28.56 -36.91
N GLY A 472 -45.38 29.46 -36.97
CA GLY A 472 -45.23 30.79 -37.54
C GLY A 472 -44.24 31.67 -36.77
N LYS A 473 -44.30 31.67 -35.43
CA LYS A 473 -43.33 32.40 -34.58
C LYS A 473 -41.94 31.74 -34.67
N ALA A 474 -41.87 30.41 -34.71
CA ALA A 474 -40.63 29.66 -34.90
C ALA A 474 -39.93 30.00 -36.22
N ARG A 475 -40.68 29.99 -37.34
CA ARG A 475 -40.17 30.43 -38.65
C ARG A 475 -39.72 31.89 -38.65
N SER A 476 -40.48 32.81 -38.05
CA SER A 476 -40.06 34.22 -37.94
C SER A 476 -38.74 34.35 -37.19
N MET A 477 -38.61 33.73 -36.02
CA MET A 477 -37.41 33.86 -35.19
C MET A 477 -36.16 33.24 -35.83
N LEU A 478 -36.30 32.13 -36.57
CA LEU A 478 -35.24 31.59 -37.43
C LEU A 478 -34.90 32.54 -38.59
N CYS A 479 -35.91 33.15 -39.20
CA CYS A 479 -35.74 34.12 -40.28
C CYS A 479 -34.97 35.37 -39.82
N ASP A 480 -35.37 35.92 -38.68
CA ASP A 480 -34.74 37.08 -38.03
C ASP A 480 -33.30 36.73 -37.61
N TYR A 481 -33.09 35.54 -37.04
CA TYR A 481 -31.76 35.04 -36.71
C TYR A 481 -30.87 34.93 -37.96
N PHE A 482 -31.26 34.18 -38.99
CA PHE A 482 -30.45 34.02 -40.20
C PHE A 482 -30.19 35.35 -40.90
N SER A 483 -31.19 36.22 -41.02
CA SER A 483 -31.02 37.55 -41.60
C SER A 483 -29.97 38.35 -40.82
N SER A 484 -30.03 38.32 -39.48
CA SER A 484 -29.02 38.96 -38.62
C SER A 484 -27.60 38.40 -38.75
N ARG A 485 -27.38 37.25 -39.43
CA ARG A 485 -26.08 36.57 -39.57
C ARG A 485 -25.52 36.59 -40.98
N LEU A 486 -26.31 36.93 -42.00
CA LEU A 486 -25.92 36.78 -43.41
C LEU A 486 -25.71 38.10 -44.18
N GLY A 487 -26.24 39.23 -43.70
CA GLY A 487 -25.98 40.56 -44.30
C GLY A 487 -27.09 41.57 -44.03
#